data_AF-A0A836FCJ3-F1
#
_entry.id   AF-A0A836FCJ3-F1
#
_cell.length_a   1.000
_cell.length_b   1.000
_cell.length_c   1.000
_cell.angle_alpha   90.00
_cell.angle_beta   90.00
_cell.angle_gamma   90.00
#
_symmetry.space_group_name_H-M   'P 1'
#
loop_
_entity.id
_entity.type
_entity.pdbx_description
1 polymer ?
#
loop_
_entity_poly.entity_id
_entity_poly.type
_entity_poly.pdbx_seq_one_letter_code
_entity_poly.pdbx_strand_id
1 'polypeptide(L)'
;MDLLGSILKSMDKPPSINEKQKALMKKQREEFQKCQKARSHDVAEVANILAYSFGEEGVDRYIMIFKKEHAPSEDQLNTLRKGEEWNEEVAKRLKEERERKAKEESEYAKSRKRKENFVPNSYYKDKYQHLIGKEAALEAARKTEANSSYGCVPSENKKDQRSIEQTLADIRAKKRRLEMNNETNNCSDNSTK
;
A
#
# COMPACT_ATOMS: atom_id res chain seq x y z
N MET A 1 -10.21 15.46 -83.04
CA MET A 1 -11.00 14.67 -82.07
C MET A 1 -10.14 14.44 -80.85
N ASP A 2 -10.65 14.76 -79.66
CA ASP A 2 -9.89 14.69 -78.41
C ASP A 2 -9.93 13.25 -77.85
N LEU A 3 -8.94 12.43 -78.23
CA LEU A 3 -8.86 11.01 -77.85
C LEU A 3 -8.79 10.83 -76.33
N LEU A 4 -8.01 11.68 -75.65
CA LEU A 4 -7.85 11.66 -74.20
C LEU A 4 -9.18 11.93 -73.47
N GLY A 5 -9.99 12.85 -73.97
CA GLY A 5 -11.30 13.16 -73.40
C GLY A 5 -12.30 12.01 -73.53
N SER A 6 -12.22 11.21 -74.60
CA SER A 6 -13.07 10.02 -74.77
C SER A 6 -12.63 8.87 -73.86
N ILE A 7 -11.32 8.69 -73.67
CA ILE A 7 -10.77 7.67 -72.74
C ILE A 7 -11.16 8.02 -71.29
N LEU A 8 -10.98 9.28 -70.87
CA LEU A 8 -11.29 9.71 -69.50
C LEU A 8 -12.79 9.59 -69.17
N LYS A 9 -13.67 9.76 -70.16
CA LYS A 9 -15.13 9.65 -70.00
C LYS A 9 -15.64 8.20 -70.06
N SER A 10 -14.82 7.27 -70.60
CA SER A 10 -15.10 5.82 -70.61
C SER A 10 -14.70 5.11 -69.31
N MET A 11 -13.97 5.80 -68.42
CA MET A 11 -13.60 5.26 -67.11
C MET A 11 -14.81 5.29 -66.17
N ASP A 12 -15.06 4.17 -65.50
CA ASP A 12 -16.04 4.10 -64.42
C ASP A 12 -15.68 5.09 -63.32
N LYS A 13 -16.66 5.90 -62.92
CA LYS A 13 -16.49 6.89 -61.86
C LYS A 13 -16.11 6.15 -60.57
N PRO A 14 -15.10 6.61 -59.81
CA PRO A 14 -14.71 5.94 -58.57
C PRO A 14 -15.92 5.83 -57.65
N PRO A 15 -16.08 4.70 -56.93
CA PRO A 15 -17.25 4.46 -56.11
C PRO A 15 -17.41 5.60 -55.11
N SER A 16 -18.46 6.40 -55.32
CA SER A 16 -18.84 7.50 -54.43
C SER A 16 -19.63 6.92 -53.27
N ILE A 17 -18.99 6.85 -52.11
CA ILE A 17 -19.61 6.31 -50.90
C ILE A 17 -20.57 7.37 -50.36
N ASN A 18 -21.85 7.02 -50.22
CA ASN A 18 -22.87 7.90 -49.65
C ASN A 18 -22.60 8.13 -48.14
N GLU A 19 -22.99 9.26 -47.56
CA GLU A 19 -22.70 9.59 -46.15
C GLU A 19 -23.22 8.51 -45.18
N LYS A 20 -24.41 7.96 -45.46
CA LYS A 20 -24.98 6.84 -44.71
C LYS A 20 -24.12 5.57 -44.78
N GLN A 21 -23.55 5.28 -45.93
CA GLN A 21 -22.65 4.13 -46.11
C GLN A 21 -21.31 4.36 -45.38
N LYS A 22 -20.78 5.59 -45.41
CA LYS A 22 -19.56 5.95 -44.68
C LYS A 22 -19.72 5.79 -43.16
N ALA A 23 -20.87 6.16 -42.60
CA ALA A 23 -21.18 5.97 -41.19
C ALA A 23 -21.27 4.48 -40.81
N LEU A 24 -21.92 3.66 -41.66
CA LEU A 24 -22.02 2.21 -41.43
C LEU A 24 -20.65 1.54 -41.46
N MET A 25 -19.80 1.87 -42.44
CA MET A 25 -18.44 1.35 -42.55
C MET A 25 -17.57 1.78 -41.35
N LYS A 26 -17.74 3.01 -40.85
CA LYS A 26 -17.05 3.49 -39.65
C LYS A 26 -17.44 2.66 -38.42
N LYS A 27 -18.74 2.43 -38.20
CA LYS A 27 -19.22 1.61 -37.08
C LYS A 27 -18.70 0.17 -37.16
N GLN A 28 -18.76 -0.45 -38.34
CA GLN A 28 -18.21 -1.80 -38.54
C GLN A 28 -16.71 -1.87 -38.24
N ARG A 29 -15.95 -0.84 -38.63
CA ARG A 29 -14.52 -0.75 -38.35
C ARG A 29 -14.22 -0.64 -36.86
N GLU A 30 -14.99 0.17 -36.14
CA GLU A 30 -14.87 0.35 -34.69
C GLU A 30 -15.16 -0.96 -33.93
N GLU A 31 -16.25 -1.65 -34.27
CA GLU A 31 -16.60 -2.95 -33.69
C GLU A 31 -15.51 -3.99 -33.97
N PHE A 32 -15.04 -4.05 -35.22
CA PHE A 32 -13.95 -4.96 -35.59
C PHE A 32 -12.67 -4.67 -34.79
N GLN A 33 -12.32 -3.40 -34.62
CA GLN A 33 -11.14 -3.00 -33.86
C GLN A 33 -11.28 -3.32 -32.36
N LYS A 34 -12.51 -3.25 -31.81
CA LYS A 34 -12.81 -3.67 -30.43
C LYS A 34 -12.63 -5.19 -30.26
N CYS A 35 -13.14 -5.99 -31.19
CA CYS A 35 -12.95 -7.45 -31.18
C CYS A 35 -11.48 -7.85 -31.31
N GLN A 36 -10.72 -7.18 -32.18
CA GLN A 36 -9.29 -7.45 -32.32
C GLN A 36 -8.52 -7.17 -31.03
N LYS A 37 -8.84 -6.06 -30.34
CA LYS A 37 -8.24 -5.72 -29.05
C LYS A 37 -8.53 -6.76 -27.98
N ALA A 38 -9.79 -7.20 -27.88
CA ALA A 38 -10.17 -8.26 -26.94
C ALA A 38 -9.37 -9.56 -27.22
N ARG A 39 -9.31 -9.98 -28.48
CA ARG A 39 -8.53 -11.16 -28.88
C ARG A 39 -7.04 -11.03 -28.55
N SER A 40 -6.45 -9.85 -28.71
CA SER A 40 -5.06 -9.61 -28.31
C SER A 40 -4.84 -9.75 -26.80
N HIS A 41 -5.80 -9.33 -25.97
CA HIS A 41 -5.74 -9.55 -24.52
C HIS A 41 -5.83 -11.03 -24.17
N ASP A 42 -6.77 -11.76 -24.78
CA ASP A 42 -6.92 -13.21 -24.56
C ASP A 42 -5.62 -13.95 -24.93
N VAL A 43 -5.02 -13.61 -26.07
CA VAL A 43 -3.75 -14.20 -26.51
C VAL A 43 -2.61 -13.85 -25.57
N ALA A 44 -2.56 -12.61 -25.06
CA ALA A 44 -1.54 -12.19 -24.10
C ALA A 44 -1.67 -12.92 -22.75
N GLU A 45 -2.90 -13.14 -22.27
CA GLU A 45 -3.18 -13.90 -21.05
C GLU A 45 -2.72 -15.36 -21.19
N VAL A 46 -3.06 -16.01 -22.30
CA VAL A 46 -2.62 -17.39 -22.60
C VAL A 46 -1.10 -17.49 -22.70
N ALA A 47 -0.45 -16.50 -23.32
CA ALA A 47 1.01 -16.43 -23.40
C ALA A 47 1.68 -16.01 -22.07
N ASN A 48 0.88 -15.66 -21.05
CA ASN A 48 1.33 -15.15 -19.75
C ASN A 48 2.25 -13.91 -19.90
N ILE A 49 1.86 -13.00 -20.79
CA ILE A 49 2.51 -11.71 -21.07
C ILE A 49 1.59 -10.59 -20.56
N LEU A 50 2.17 -9.49 -20.08
CA LEU A 50 1.39 -8.37 -19.54
C LEU A 50 0.90 -7.48 -20.68
N ALA A 51 -0.41 -7.38 -20.87
CA ALA A 51 -1.02 -6.48 -21.86
C ALA A 51 -1.85 -5.40 -21.16
N TYR A 52 -1.52 -4.14 -21.40
CA TYR A 52 -2.23 -2.98 -20.87
C TYR A 52 -2.85 -2.16 -22.00
N SER A 53 -4.08 -1.68 -21.79
CA SER A 53 -4.74 -0.78 -22.75
C SER A 53 -4.53 0.69 -22.36
N PHE A 54 -4.13 1.51 -23.32
CA PHE A 54 -3.90 2.95 -23.17
C PHE A 54 -4.72 3.72 -24.22
N GLY A 55 -4.88 5.04 -24.02
CA GLY A 55 -5.62 5.93 -24.92
C GLY A 55 -7.12 6.04 -24.60
N GLU A 56 -7.82 6.84 -25.40
CA GLU A 56 -9.23 7.16 -25.23
C GLU A 56 -10.14 6.20 -26.01
N GLU A 57 -11.25 5.79 -25.41
CA GLU A 57 -12.21 4.90 -26.05
C GLU A 57 -12.90 5.57 -27.25
N GLY A 58 -12.82 4.93 -28.42
CA GLY A 58 -13.41 5.43 -29.66
C GLY A 58 -12.53 6.36 -30.49
N VAL A 59 -11.39 6.84 -29.94
CA VAL A 59 -10.45 7.69 -30.68
C VAL A 59 -9.19 6.92 -31.02
N ASP A 60 -8.36 6.60 -30.03
CA ASP A 60 -7.00 6.11 -30.23
C ASP A 60 -6.62 4.98 -29.26
N ARG A 61 -7.59 4.35 -28.58
CA ARG A 61 -7.29 3.24 -27.66
C ARG A 61 -6.39 2.18 -28.31
N TYR A 62 -5.23 1.92 -27.74
CA TYR A 62 -4.27 0.92 -28.20
C TYR A 62 -3.88 -0.04 -27.06
N ILE A 63 -3.23 -1.14 -27.42
CA ILE A 63 -2.73 -2.14 -26.46
C ILE A 63 -1.21 -2.12 -26.52
N MET A 64 -0.57 -2.05 -25.35
CA MET A 64 0.86 -2.16 -25.21
C MET A 64 1.19 -3.41 -24.40
N ILE A 65 2.10 -4.21 -24.94
CA ILE A 65 2.48 -5.51 -24.39
C ILE A 65 3.87 -5.40 -23.77
N PHE A 66 4.02 -5.88 -22.54
CA PHE A 66 5.26 -5.85 -21.77
C PHE A 66 5.75 -7.27 -21.47
N LYS A 67 7.07 -7.46 -21.56
CA LYS A 67 7.71 -8.71 -21.13
C LYS A 67 7.56 -8.88 -19.62
N LYS A 68 7.37 -10.12 -19.17
CA LYS A 68 7.22 -10.46 -17.75
C LYS A 68 8.43 -10.04 -16.90
N GLU A 69 9.64 -10.18 -17.45
CA GLU A 69 10.90 -9.78 -16.79
C GLU A 69 11.01 -8.27 -16.55
N HIS A 70 10.31 -7.47 -17.35
CA HIS A 70 10.33 -6.00 -17.26
C HIS A 70 8.89 -5.51 -17.09
N ALA A 71 8.24 -6.01 -16.04
CA ALA A 71 6.91 -5.56 -15.67
C ALA A 71 6.94 -4.06 -15.31
N PRO A 72 6.11 -3.22 -15.95
CA PRO A 72 6.12 -1.79 -15.69
C PRO A 72 5.64 -1.51 -14.25
N SER A 73 6.26 -0.53 -13.61
CA SER A 73 5.81 -0.05 -12.29
C SER A 73 4.47 0.67 -12.41
N GLU A 74 3.70 0.74 -11.32
CA GLU A 74 2.43 1.47 -11.28
C GLU A 74 2.61 2.96 -11.62
N ASP A 75 3.69 3.57 -11.15
CA ASP A 75 4.06 4.95 -11.47
C ASP A 75 4.30 5.13 -12.98
N GLN A 76 5.00 4.17 -13.59
CA GLN A 76 5.28 4.16 -15.04
C GLN A 76 4.01 3.97 -15.86
N LEU A 77 3.09 3.10 -15.43
CA LEU A 77 1.78 2.95 -16.08
C LEU A 77 0.97 4.26 -16.00
N ASN A 78 1.08 4.99 -14.89
CA ASN A 78 0.37 6.25 -14.71
C ASN A 78 0.95 7.37 -15.57
N THR A 79 2.27 7.48 -15.75
CA THR A 79 2.86 8.44 -16.70
C THR A 79 2.44 8.11 -18.13
N LEU A 80 2.49 6.83 -18.51
CA LEU A 80 2.05 6.38 -19.83
C LEU A 80 0.56 6.64 -20.07
N ARG A 81 -0.30 6.48 -19.06
CA ARG A 81 -1.73 6.85 -19.15
C ARG A 81 -1.94 8.35 -19.32
N LYS A 82 -1.05 9.19 -18.79
CA LYS A 82 -1.07 10.64 -18.99
C LYS A 82 -0.54 11.07 -20.36
N GLY A 83 0.05 10.13 -21.12
CA GLY A 83 0.72 10.43 -22.39
C GLY A 83 2.13 11.02 -22.22
N GLU A 84 2.70 10.95 -21.02
CA GLU A 84 4.07 11.37 -20.73
C GLU A 84 5.05 10.20 -20.93
N GLU A 85 6.25 10.50 -21.43
CA GLU A 85 7.31 9.52 -21.58
C GLU A 85 7.99 9.20 -20.24
N TRP A 86 8.23 7.91 -20.00
CA TRP A 86 8.95 7.48 -18.81
C TRP A 86 10.47 7.58 -19.03
N ASN A 87 11.08 8.59 -18.43
CA ASN A 87 12.53 8.79 -18.39
C ASN A 87 13.08 8.65 -16.96
N GLU A 88 14.37 8.32 -16.80
CA GLU A 88 15.02 8.20 -15.48
C GLU A 88 14.91 9.49 -14.65
N GLU A 89 14.93 10.64 -15.30
CA GLU A 89 14.71 11.93 -14.65
C GLU A 89 13.28 12.09 -14.10
N VAL A 90 12.28 11.57 -14.82
CA VAL A 90 10.88 11.57 -14.37
C VAL A 90 10.73 10.66 -13.16
N ALA A 91 11.39 9.50 -13.19
CA ALA A 91 11.43 8.58 -12.05
C ALA A 91 12.04 9.25 -10.80
N LYS A 92 13.16 9.98 -10.98
CA LYS A 92 13.82 10.70 -9.90
C LYS A 92 12.95 11.84 -9.35
N ARG A 93 12.32 12.62 -10.23
CA ARG A 93 11.38 13.70 -9.83
C ARG A 93 10.19 13.18 -9.04
N LEU A 94 9.58 12.06 -9.47
CA LEU A 94 8.48 11.43 -8.73
C LEU A 94 8.91 10.98 -7.33
N LYS A 95 10.12 10.42 -7.22
CA LYS A 95 10.69 9.99 -5.95
C LYS A 95 10.93 11.17 -5.01
N GLU A 96 11.56 12.24 -5.51
CA GLU A 96 11.79 13.47 -4.75
C GLU A 96 10.47 14.13 -4.32
N GLU A 97 9.46 14.16 -5.20
CA GLU A 97 8.15 14.69 -4.86
C GLU A 97 7.43 13.87 -3.79
N ARG A 98 7.53 12.53 -3.86
CA ARG A 98 6.99 11.62 -2.83
C ARG A 98 7.69 11.84 -1.49
N GLU A 99 9.01 11.98 -1.48
CA GLU A 99 9.78 12.25 -0.27
C GLU A 99 9.44 13.63 0.32
N ARG A 100 9.31 14.66 -0.52
CA ARG A 100 8.88 16.00 -0.11
C ARG A 100 7.49 15.96 0.52
N LYS A 101 6.54 15.30 -0.12
CA LYS A 101 5.16 15.16 0.37
C LYS A 101 5.11 14.38 1.68
N ALA A 102 5.86 13.28 1.80
CA ALA A 102 5.97 12.52 3.03
C ALA A 102 6.59 13.36 4.17
N LYS A 103 7.59 14.19 3.85
CA LYS A 103 8.20 15.11 4.82
C LYS A 103 7.20 16.18 5.28
N GLU A 104 6.49 16.81 4.36
CA GLU A 104 5.45 17.79 4.63
C GLU A 104 4.31 17.19 5.47
N GLU A 105 3.84 15.99 5.12
CA GLU A 105 2.83 15.27 5.91
C GLU A 105 3.34 14.91 7.30
N SER A 106 4.60 14.49 7.43
CA SER A 106 5.22 14.23 8.73
C SER A 106 5.34 15.51 9.57
N GLU A 107 5.61 16.65 8.93
CA GLU A 107 5.72 17.96 9.59
C GLU A 107 4.34 18.48 10.00
N TYR A 108 3.34 18.31 9.15
CA TYR A 108 1.94 18.60 9.44
C TYR A 108 1.38 17.68 10.55
N ALA A 109 1.74 16.40 10.56
CA ALA A 109 1.40 15.49 11.63
C ALA A 109 2.10 15.86 12.95
N LYS A 110 3.36 16.32 12.88
CA LYS A 110 4.09 16.87 14.04
C LYS A 110 3.46 18.16 14.52
N SER A 111 3.02 19.06 13.65
CA SER A 111 2.36 20.32 14.05
C SER A 111 0.98 20.07 14.66
N ARG A 112 0.20 19.11 14.15
CA ARG A 112 -1.03 18.64 14.82
C ARG A 112 -0.79 18.03 16.19
N LYS A 113 0.32 17.32 16.39
CA LYS A 113 0.73 16.78 17.70
C LYS A 113 1.31 17.84 18.63
N ARG A 114 1.90 18.90 18.08
CA ARG A 114 2.14 20.17 18.78
C ARG A 114 0.82 20.91 18.92
N LYS A 115 -0.18 20.30 19.57
CA LYS A 115 -1.14 21.12 20.30
C LYS A 115 -0.28 21.87 21.30
N GLU A 116 -0.15 23.18 21.11
CA GLU A 116 0.42 24.08 22.12
C GLU A 116 -0.10 23.60 23.46
N ASN A 117 0.81 23.26 24.39
CA ASN A 117 0.41 22.90 25.73
C ASN A 117 -0.33 24.12 26.26
N PHE A 118 -1.66 24.09 26.22
CA PHE A 118 -2.49 25.14 26.78
C PHE A 118 -2.26 25.09 28.27
N VAL A 119 -1.28 25.87 28.74
CA VAL A 119 -1.04 26.11 30.14
C VAL A 119 -2.02 27.21 30.52
N PRO A 120 -3.11 26.90 31.25
CA PRO A 120 -4.05 27.93 31.66
C PRO A 120 -3.30 28.97 32.51
N ASN A 121 -3.52 30.27 32.23
CA ASN A 121 -2.83 31.39 32.90
C ASN A 121 -3.02 31.40 34.43
N SER A 122 -4.04 30.71 34.95
CA SER A 122 -4.18 30.46 36.38
C SER A 122 -4.59 29.01 36.63
N TYR A 123 -3.93 28.39 37.60
CA TYR A 123 -4.28 27.06 38.05
C TYR A 123 -5.49 27.15 38.98
N TYR A 124 -6.63 26.59 38.58
CA TYR A 124 -7.90 26.71 39.31
C TYR A 124 -7.81 26.26 40.79
N LYS A 125 -6.88 25.37 41.13
CA LYS A 125 -6.66 24.95 42.53
C LYS A 125 -6.13 26.09 43.41
N ASP A 126 -5.46 27.08 42.83
CA ASP A 126 -4.96 28.26 43.56
C ASP A 126 -6.13 29.12 44.08
N LYS A 127 -7.29 29.09 43.40
CA LYS A 127 -8.51 29.77 43.85
C LYS A 127 -8.96 29.27 45.24
N TYR A 128 -8.81 27.98 45.55
CA TYR A 128 -9.30 27.40 46.82
C TYR A 128 -8.17 27.09 47.81
N GLN A 129 -6.95 27.48 47.48
CA GLN A 129 -5.78 27.28 48.32
C GLN A 129 -5.94 27.89 49.72
N HIS A 130 -6.71 28.98 49.82
CA HIS A 130 -7.04 29.66 51.07
C HIS A 130 -8.10 28.93 51.92
N LEU A 131 -8.94 28.07 51.32
CA LEU A 131 -9.91 27.24 52.05
C LEU A 131 -9.31 25.92 52.51
N ILE A 132 -8.46 25.32 51.66
CA ILE A 132 -7.95 23.96 51.88
C ILE A 132 -6.58 23.99 52.60
N GLY A 133 -5.77 25.03 52.38
CA GLY A 133 -4.40 25.14 52.87
C GLY A 133 -3.41 24.32 52.04
N LYS A 134 -2.26 24.90 51.66
CA LYS A 134 -1.21 24.18 50.89
C LYS A 134 -0.64 22.99 51.66
N GLU A 135 -0.37 23.23 52.94
CA GLU A 135 0.33 22.27 53.81
C GLU A 135 -0.60 21.15 54.26
N ALA A 136 -1.83 21.51 54.68
CA ALA A 136 -2.86 20.54 55.04
C ALA A 136 -3.25 19.60 53.88
N ALA A 137 -3.32 20.13 52.64
CA ALA A 137 -3.57 19.32 51.46
C ALA A 137 -2.42 18.32 51.17
N LEU A 138 -1.16 18.76 51.32
CA LEU A 138 0.01 17.95 51.03
C LEU A 138 0.18 16.83 52.07
N GLU A 139 -0.12 17.13 53.33
CA GLU A 139 -0.10 16.15 54.42
C GLU A 139 -1.24 15.13 54.31
N ALA A 140 -2.46 15.58 53.95
CA ALA A 140 -3.58 14.69 53.67
C ALA A 140 -3.31 13.78 52.45
N ALA A 141 -2.71 14.31 51.39
CA ALA A 141 -2.33 13.52 50.22
C ALA A 141 -1.34 12.40 50.60
N ARG A 142 -0.27 12.74 51.32
CA ARG A 142 0.73 11.77 51.81
C ARG A 142 0.13 10.69 52.71
N LYS A 143 -0.92 11.02 53.47
CA LYS A 143 -1.65 10.06 54.32
C LYS A 143 -2.54 9.10 53.53
N THR A 144 -2.97 9.50 52.33
CA THR A 144 -3.81 8.67 51.44
C THR A 144 -3.02 7.84 50.44
N GLU A 145 -1.71 8.05 50.32
CA GLU A 145 -0.86 7.18 49.52
C GLU A 145 -0.85 5.76 50.13
N ALA A 146 -1.46 4.82 49.41
CA ALA A 146 -1.46 3.42 49.83
C ALA A 146 -0.02 2.89 49.83
N ASN A 147 0.34 2.15 50.89
CA ASN A 147 1.65 1.52 51.00
C ASN A 147 1.87 0.51 49.86
N SER A 148 2.51 0.95 48.78
CA SER A 148 2.82 0.10 47.62
C SER A 148 3.87 -0.98 47.92
N SER A 149 4.51 -0.93 49.08
CA SER A 149 5.45 -1.94 49.57
C SER A 149 4.75 -3.10 50.29
N TYR A 150 3.48 -2.94 50.69
CA TYR A 150 2.74 -4.01 51.35
C TYR A 150 2.49 -5.17 50.38
N GLY A 151 3.07 -6.33 50.69
CA GLY A 151 2.99 -7.54 49.86
C GLY A 151 4.16 -7.73 48.88
N CYS A 152 5.10 -6.78 48.77
CA CYS A 152 6.32 -6.96 48.00
C CYS A 152 7.44 -7.52 48.90
N VAL A 153 7.76 -8.80 48.77
CA VAL A 153 8.90 -9.41 49.47
C VAL A 153 10.18 -9.12 48.67
N PRO A 154 11.21 -8.47 49.28
CA PRO A 154 12.51 -8.26 48.63
C PRO A 154 13.11 -9.56 48.10
N SER A 155 13.82 -9.51 46.97
CA SER A 155 14.44 -10.70 46.38
C SER A 155 15.41 -11.38 47.33
N GLU A 156 16.13 -10.62 48.16
CA GLU A 156 17.09 -11.10 49.16
C GLU A 156 16.49 -12.11 50.15
N ASN A 157 15.19 -11.98 50.46
CA ASN A 157 14.49 -12.87 51.41
C ASN A 157 13.79 -14.05 50.71
N LYS A 158 13.86 -14.14 49.38
CA LYS A 158 13.22 -15.22 48.61
C LYS A 158 14.13 -16.43 48.48
N LYS A 159 13.51 -17.62 48.38
CA LYS A 159 14.23 -18.88 48.17
C LYS A 159 14.88 -18.98 46.79
N ASP A 160 14.30 -18.35 45.77
CA ASP A 160 14.86 -18.27 44.42
C ASP A 160 15.45 -16.88 44.20
N GLN A 161 16.76 -16.85 43.96
CA GLN A 161 17.54 -15.62 43.70
C GLN A 161 17.81 -15.43 42.20
N ARG A 162 17.36 -16.35 41.34
CA ARG A 162 17.55 -16.23 39.89
C ARG A 162 16.69 -15.10 39.34
N SER A 163 17.16 -14.49 38.26
CA SER A 163 16.36 -13.48 37.57
C SER A 163 15.12 -14.11 36.92
N ILE A 164 14.09 -13.29 36.69
CA ILE A 164 12.85 -13.73 36.03
C ILE A 164 13.17 -14.27 34.63
N GLU A 165 14.08 -13.62 33.91
CA GLU A 165 14.51 -14.01 32.58
C GLU A 165 15.21 -15.36 32.56
N GLN A 166 16.12 -15.59 33.51
CA GLN A 166 16.80 -16.89 33.67
C GLN A 166 15.80 -18.02 33.93
N THR A 167 14.82 -17.76 34.80
CA THR A 167 13.78 -18.73 35.11
C THR A 167 12.90 -19.04 33.90
N LEU A 168 12.55 -18.03 33.09
CA LEU A 168 11.78 -18.23 31.85
C LEU A 168 12.58 -19.02 30.81
N ALA A 169 13.89 -18.79 30.70
CA ALA A 169 14.77 -19.56 29.83
C ALA A 169 14.83 -21.04 30.25
N ASP A 170 14.98 -21.31 31.55
CA ASP A 170 15.00 -22.66 32.10
C ASP A 170 13.67 -23.39 31.88
N ILE A 171 12.53 -22.70 32.03
CA ILE A 171 11.21 -23.26 31.72
C ILE A 171 11.10 -23.61 30.24
N ARG A 172 11.51 -22.72 29.33
CA ARG A 172 11.48 -22.98 27.88
C ARG A 172 12.40 -24.14 27.48
N ALA A 173 13.61 -24.19 28.04
CA ALA A 173 14.55 -25.28 27.80
C ALA A 173 14.00 -26.63 28.30
N LYS A 174 13.38 -26.63 29.50
CA LYS A 174 12.75 -27.83 30.07
C LYS A 174 11.57 -28.31 29.22
N LYS A 175 10.72 -27.40 28.72
CA LYS A 175 9.61 -27.74 27.82
C LYS A 175 10.11 -28.40 26.53
N ARG A 176 11.11 -27.80 25.85
CA ARG A 176 11.71 -28.39 24.65
C ARG A 176 12.28 -29.80 24.90
N ARG A 177 12.96 -30.02 26.03
CA ARG A 177 13.50 -31.34 26.38
C ARG A 177 12.39 -32.37 26.60
N LEU A 178 11.29 -31.99 27.24
CA LEU A 178 10.14 -32.88 27.46
C LEU A 178 9.45 -33.24 26.13
N GLU A 179 9.31 -32.27 25.22
CA GLU A 179 8.77 -32.49 23.87
C GLU A 179 9.64 -33.50 23.10
N MET A 180 10.96 -33.29 23.06
CA MET A 180 11.87 -34.23 22.39
C MET A 180 11.84 -35.63 23.01
N ASN A 181 11.80 -35.74 24.34
CA ASN A 181 11.71 -37.05 25.01
C ASN A 181 10.38 -37.76 24.70
N ASN A 182 9.28 -37.01 24.57
CA ASN A 182 7.99 -37.58 24.19
C ASN A 182 7.98 -38.05 22.73
N GLU A 183 8.61 -37.31 21.81
CA GLU A 183 8.77 -37.74 20.42
C GLU A 183 9.62 -39.00 20.29
N THR A 184 10.72 -39.11 21.05
CA THR A 184 11.56 -40.31 21.03
C THR A 184 10.83 -41.55 21.56
N ASN A 185 10.00 -41.40 22.60
CA ASN A 185 9.23 -42.51 23.16
C ASN A 185 8.10 -42.96 22.21
N ASN A 186 7.46 -42.03 21.50
CA ASN A 186 6.44 -42.36 20.49
C ASN A 186 7.03 -43.02 19.23
N CYS A 187 8.31 -42.76 18.91
CA CYS A 187 8.99 -43.39 17.78
C CYS A 187 9.38 -44.85 18.09
N SER A 188 9.78 -45.15 19.34
CA SER A 188 10.12 -46.52 19.76
C SER A 188 8.93 -47.48 19.80
N ASP A 189 7.72 -47.00 20.08
CA ASP A 189 6.52 -47.83 20.18
C ASP A 189 5.91 -48.23 18.82
N ASN A 190 6.30 -47.56 17.72
CA ASN A 190 5.82 -47.88 16.36
C ASN A 190 6.73 -48.86 15.60
N SER A 191 7.86 -49.28 16.19
CA SER A 191 8.82 -50.19 15.55
C SER A 191 8.66 -51.66 15.99
N THR A 192 7.62 -51.99 16.76
CA THR A 192 7.40 -53.35 17.32
C THR A 192 6.09 -54.01 16.88
N LYS A 193 5.52 -53.63 15.74
CA LYS A 193 4.37 -54.33 15.12
C LYS A 193 4.65 -54.73 13.68
#